data_AF-A0AAJ2PSE2-F1
#
_entry.id   AF-A0AAJ2PSE2-F1
#
_cell.length_a   1.000
_cell.length_b   1.000
_cell.length_c   1.000
_cell.angle_alpha   90.00
_cell.angle_beta   90.00
_cell.angle_gamma   90.00
#
_symmetry.space_group_name_H-M   'P 1'
#
loop_
_entity.id
_entity.type
_entity.pdbx_description
1 polymer ?
#
loop_
_entity_poly.entity_id
_entity_poly.type
_entity_poly.pdbx_seq_one_letter_code
_entity_poly.pdbx_strand_id
1 'polypeptide(L)'
;MSSSSLLDRFAVLDSAAVSDALDQLGLPPGVGGIHPVWGPAAVVGFAVTVGLEPRTEGPTGAHIATTAIESADEHSVIVVDNQGRTDVSCWGGILSLGAARRGVRGVVADGVCRDVAEARELGFPVFSRGSVPATARGRLQQRSTGEPASVAGLVVEQGDVVLADETGLVVVPRERAGEVAEIATAIVARERAIAEEVRAGAPLSRAMHDARLAMHDTGLAMHDTGLAMYDAGLAGQDARLAMHDTGLAMYDAGLAGQDARLAGQKESTR
;
A
#
# COMPACT_ATOMS: atom_id res chain seq x y z
N MET A 1 7.40 8.55 -4.49
CA MET A 1 6.98 7.57 -5.53
C MET A 1 5.62 7.96 -6.05
N SER A 2 5.37 7.86 -7.36
CA SER A 2 4.03 8.04 -7.92
C SER A 2 3.14 6.85 -7.51
N SER A 3 1.83 7.07 -7.42
CA SER A 3 0.85 6.02 -7.10
C SER A 3 0.96 4.81 -8.03
N SER A 4 1.13 5.03 -9.34
CA SER A 4 1.39 3.94 -10.31
C SER A 4 2.66 3.16 -9.97
N SER A 5 3.78 3.85 -9.74
CA SER A 5 5.07 3.18 -9.48
C SER A 5 5.06 2.28 -8.25
N LEU A 6 4.19 2.54 -7.27
CA LEU A 6 4.05 1.69 -6.11
C LEU A 6 3.23 0.44 -6.43
N LEU A 7 2.05 0.61 -7.04
CA LEU A 7 1.19 -0.52 -7.39
C LEU A 7 1.86 -1.45 -8.40
N ASP A 8 2.66 -0.92 -9.32
CA ASP A 8 3.42 -1.71 -10.29
C ASP A 8 4.42 -2.65 -9.61
N ARG A 9 5.00 -2.25 -8.47
CA ARG A 9 5.88 -3.10 -7.67
C ARG A 9 5.12 -4.22 -6.98
N PHE A 10 3.93 -3.94 -6.44
CA PHE A 10 3.09 -4.97 -5.83
C PHE A 10 2.44 -5.91 -6.85
N ALA A 11 2.17 -5.44 -8.07
CA ALA A 11 1.52 -6.22 -9.12
C ALA A 11 2.34 -7.46 -9.58
N VAL A 12 3.62 -7.52 -9.25
CA VAL A 12 4.51 -8.66 -9.55
C VAL A 12 4.85 -9.51 -8.32
N LEU A 13 4.24 -9.21 -7.17
CA LEU A 13 4.42 -9.94 -5.91
C LEU A 13 3.16 -10.78 -5.62
N ASP A 14 3.32 -11.88 -4.89
CA ASP A 14 2.20 -12.65 -4.35
C ASP A 14 1.93 -12.27 -2.89
N SER A 15 0.76 -12.64 -2.37
CA SER A 15 0.36 -12.30 -1.01
C SER A 15 1.25 -12.94 0.05
N ALA A 16 1.88 -14.08 -0.25
CA ALA A 16 2.73 -14.80 0.69
C ALA A 16 4.04 -14.03 0.94
N ALA A 17 4.73 -13.60 -0.12
CA ALA A 17 5.94 -12.79 0.00
C ALA A 17 5.67 -11.43 0.65
N VAL A 18 4.51 -10.82 0.38
CA VAL A 18 4.09 -9.58 1.05
C VAL A 18 3.78 -9.84 2.53
N SER A 19 3.11 -10.95 2.86
CA SER A 19 2.85 -11.35 4.24
C SER A 19 4.14 -11.56 5.04
N ASP A 20 5.11 -12.28 4.47
CA ASP A 20 6.42 -12.51 5.10
C ASP A 20 7.18 -11.19 5.31
N ALA A 21 7.04 -10.22 4.40
CA ALA A 21 7.60 -8.89 4.56
C ALA A 21 6.92 -8.10 5.69
N LEU A 22 5.59 -8.19 5.81
CA LEU A 22 4.83 -7.60 6.92
C LEU A 22 5.27 -8.19 8.27
N ASP A 23 5.41 -9.52 8.36
CA ASP A 23 5.87 -10.21 9.56
C ASP A 23 7.28 -9.77 9.99
N GLN A 24 8.21 -9.60 9.04
CA GLN A 24 9.56 -9.09 9.32
C GLN A 24 9.55 -7.67 9.90
N LEU A 25 8.53 -6.88 9.58
CA LEU A 25 8.35 -5.52 10.08
C LEU A 25 7.48 -5.45 11.34
N GLY A 26 7.04 -6.60 11.87
CA GLY A 26 6.13 -6.67 13.03
C GLY A 26 4.73 -6.13 12.73
N LEU A 27 4.33 -6.12 11.46
CA LEU A 27 2.99 -5.74 11.01
C LEU A 27 2.11 -7.00 10.90
N PRO A 28 0.77 -6.86 10.94
CA PRO A 28 -0.13 -8.00 10.81
C PRO A 28 0.11 -8.77 9.49
N PRO A 29 0.25 -10.10 9.52
CA PRO A 29 0.40 -10.91 8.32
C PRO A 29 -0.89 -10.98 7.50
N GLY A 30 -0.79 -11.58 6.31
CA GLY A 30 -1.93 -11.89 5.47
C GLY A 30 -2.92 -12.86 6.11
N VAL A 31 -4.17 -12.79 5.67
CA VAL A 31 -5.28 -13.61 6.16
C VAL A 31 -5.95 -14.39 5.04
N GLY A 32 -6.42 -15.60 5.36
CA GLY A 32 -7.24 -16.40 4.47
C GLY A 32 -8.74 -16.09 4.58
N GLY A 33 -9.57 -16.86 3.88
CA GLY A 33 -11.03 -16.78 3.96
C GLY A 33 -11.67 -15.73 3.04
N ILE A 34 -10.85 -14.98 2.31
CA ILE A 34 -11.25 -14.15 1.18
C ILE A 34 -10.64 -14.78 -0.06
N HIS A 35 -11.49 -15.17 -1.02
CA HIS A 35 -11.08 -15.92 -2.19
C HIS A 35 -11.67 -15.31 -3.46
N PRO A 36 -11.05 -15.54 -4.64
CA PRO A 36 -11.66 -15.13 -5.90
C PRO A 36 -12.98 -15.88 -6.10
N VAL A 37 -14.09 -15.14 -6.12
CA VAL A 37 -15.38 -15.66 -6.60
C VAL A 37 -15.39 -15.68 -8.13
N TRP A 38 -14.75 -14.68 -8.72
CA TRP A 38 -14.42 -14.60 -10.13
C TRP A 38 -13.26 -13.61 -10.32
N GLY A 39 -12.41 -13.85 -11.32
CA GLY A 39 -11.42 -12.88 -11.77
C GLY A 39 -10.06 -13.51 -12.08
N PRO A 40 -9.07 -12.68 -12.41
CA PRO A 40 -7.67 -13.09 -12.45
C PRO A 40 -7.21 -13.61 -11.09
N ALA A 41 -6.07 -14.30 -11.08
CA ALA A 41 -5.50 -14.90 -9.88
C ALA A 41 -5.20 -13.88 -8.76
N ALA A 42 -5.05 -12.58 -9.08
CA ALA A 42 -4.76 -11.54 -8.12
C ALA A 42 -5.36 -10.17 -8.49
N VAL A 43 -5.62 -9.35 -7.47
CA VAL A 43 -5.96 -7.93 -7.58
C VAL A 43 -5.08 -7.12 -6.62
N VAL A 44 -4.64 -5.95 -7.06
CA VAL A 44 -3.89 -5.01 -6.23
C VAL A 44 -4.33 -3.57 -6.49
N GLY A 45 -4.48 -2.77 -5.45
CA GLY A 45 -4.77 -1.34 -5.56
C GLY A 45 -4.82 -0.63 -4.22
N PHE A 46 -5.12 0.66 -4.24
CA PHE A 46 -5.36 1.46 -3.04
C PHE A 46 -6.80 1.26 -2.56
N ALA A 47 -6.98 1.01 -1.27
CA ALA A 47 -8.27 0.74 -0.68
C ALA A 47 -9.20 1.96 -0.79
N VAL A 48 -10.42 1.74 -1.27
CA VAL A 48 -11.56 2.62 -1.04
C VAL A 48 -12.55 1.86 -0.16
N THR A 49 -12.65 2.27 1.11
CA THR A 49 -13.31 1.48 2.14
C THR A 49 -14.80 1.78 2.22
N VAL A 50 -15.60 0.74 2.46
CA VAL A 50 -17.05 0.80 2.64
C VAL A 50 -17.42 -0.05 3.85
N GLY A 51 -18.05 0.57 4.85
CA GLY A 51 -18.63 -0.13 5.99
C GLY A 51 -20.11 -0.38 5.77
N LEU A 52 -20.57 -1.60 5.96
CA LEU A 52 -21.99 -1.98 5.91
C LEU A 52 -22.48 -2.46 7.27
N GLU A 53 -23.80 -2.36 7.46
CA GLU A 53 -24.47 -2.84 8.64
C GLU A 53 -25.90 -3.32 8.31
N PRO A 54 -26.52 -4.12 9.19
CA PRO A 54 -27.92 -4.51 9.03
C PRO A 54 -28.81 -3.29 8.97
N ARG A 55 -29.76 -3.28 8.03
CA ARG A 55 -30.71 -2.17 7.91
C ARG A 55 -31.62 -2.12 9.14
N THR A 56 -31.79 -0.94 9.70
CA THR A 56 -32.79 -0.64 10.73
C THR A 56 -34.00 0.07 10.13
N GLU A 57 -35.10 0.16 10.88
CA GLU A 57 -36.28 0.92 10.44
C GLU A 57 -35.93 2.41 10.32
N GLY A 58 -36.25 3.02 9.18
CA GLY A 58 -35.93 4.42 8.90
C GLY A 58 -35.90 4.76 7.41
N PRO A 59 -35.64 6.04 7.08
CA PRO A 59 -35.49 6.49 5.71
C PRO A 59 -34.39 5.72 4.99
N THR A 60 -34.61 5.44 3.71
CA THR A 60 -33.59 4.76 2.89
C THR A 60 -32.43 5.71 2.67
N GLY A 61 -31.23 5.34 3.15
CA GLY A 61 -29.99 6.08 2.88
C GLY A 61 -29.54 5.92 1.42
N ALA A 62 -28.31 6.36 1.13
CA ALA A 62 -27.69 6.15 -0.18
C ALA A 62 -27.64 4.66 -0.55
N HIS A 63 -27.67 4.36 -1.86
CA HIS A 63 -27.38 3.02 -2.33
C HIS A 63 -25.97 2.61 -1.89
N ILE A 64 -25.82 1.38 -1.40
CA ILE A 64 -24.54 0.90 -0.87
C ILE A 64 -23.44 1.01 -1.94
N ALA A 65 -22.25 1.41 -1.50
CA ALA A 65 -21.02 1.55 -2.28
C ALA A 65 -21.06 2.55 -3.46
N THR A 66 -22.15 3.28 -3.72
CA THR A 66 -22.17 4.23 -4.85
C THR A 66 -21.17 5.36 -4.66
N THR A 67 -21.10 5.95 -3.46
CA THR A 67 -20.13 7.00 -3.14
C THR A 67 -18.69 6.52 -3.28
N ALA A 68 -18.40 5.28 -2.89
CA ALA A 68 -17.08 4.68 -3.03
C ALA A 68 -16.68 4.48 -4.50
N ILE A 69 -17.61 3.98 -5.32
CA ILE A 69 -17.38 3.86 -6.78
C ILE A 69 -17.17 5.25 -7.40
N GLU A 70 -17.91 6.24 -6.93
CA GLU A 70 -17.82 7.62 -7.41
C GLU A 70 -16.58 8.38 -6.94
N SER A 71 -15.90 7.94 -5.89
CA SER A 71 -14.61 8.49 -5.43
C SER A 71 -13.40 7.70 -5.95
N ALA A 72 -13.60 6.48 -6.44
CA ALA A 72 -12.53 5.60 -6.93
C ALA A 72 -12.05 5.95 -8.35
N ASP A 73 -10.83 5.48 -8.65
CA ASP A 73 -10.09 5.65 -9.92
C ASP A 73 -9.43 4.34 -10.39
N GLU A 74 -8.60 4.40 -11.44
CA GLU A 74 -7.88 3.24 -12.01
C GLU A 74 -6.81 2.61 -11.11
N HIS A 75 -6.54 3.20 -9.95
CA HIS A 75 -5.60 2.69 -8.95
C HIS A 75 -6.31 2.07 -7.75
N SER A 76 -7.64 2.12 -7.72
CA SER A 76 -8.44 1.77 -6.56
C SER A 76 -8.88 0.29 -6.55
N VAL A 77 -8.99 -0.27 -5.36
CA VAL A 77 -9.73 -1.50 -5.05
C VAL A 77 -10.80 -1.15 -4.02
N ILE A 78 -12.06 -1.51 -4.28
CA ILE A 78 -13.11 -1.30 -3.29
C ILE A 78 -12.98 -2.37 -2.20
N VAL A 79 -13.01 -1.95 -0.94
CA VAL A 79 -12.90 -2.83 0.23
C VAL A 79 -14.20 -2.74 1.03
N VAL A 80 -14.94 -3.84 1.13
CA VAL A 80 -16.26 -3.86 1.78
C VAL A 80 -16.20 -4.63 3.09
N ASP A 81 -16.39 -3.94 4.21
CA ASP A 81 -16.67 -4.54 5.51
C ASP A 81 -18.17 -4.84 5.62
N ASN A 82 -18.53 -6.11 5.44
CA ASN A 82 -19.87 -6.62 5.71
C ASN A 82 -19.87 -7.58 6.91
N GLN A 83 -18.90 -7.42 7.82
CA GLN A 83 -18.82 -8.15 9.09
C GLN A 83 -18.80 -9.68 8.91
N GLY A 84 -18.23 -10.17 7.80
CA GLY A 84 -18.14 -11.58 7.47
C GLY A 84 -19.47 -12.28 7.19
N ARG A 85 -20.57 -11.54 7.00
CA ARG A 85 -21.90 -12.11 6.77
C ARG A 85 -21.97 -12.91 5.47
N THR A 86 -22.54 -14.12 5.56
CA THR A 86 -22.71 -15.04 4.42
C THR A 86 -24.18 -15.24 4.01
N ASP A 87 -25.13 -14.61 4.72
CA ASP A 87 -26.56 -14.76 4.50
C ASP A 87 -27.15 -13.76 3.47
N VAL A 88 -26.41 -12.67 3.18
CA VAL A 88 -26.85 -11.59 2.29
C VAL A 88 -25.67 -11.01 1.50
N SER A 89 -25.89 -10.78 0.20
CA SER A 89 -24.85 -10.24 -0.69
C SER A 89 -24.55 -8.78 -0.37
N CYS A 90 -23.29 -8.39 -0.25
CA CYS A 90 -22.86 -6.98 -0.12
C CYS A 90 -22.41 -6.34 -1.44
N TRP A 91 -22.19 -7.14 -2.48
CA TRP A 91 -21.77 -6.70 -3.81
C TRP A 91 -22.50 -7.47 -4.91
N GLY A 92 -22.71 -6.85 -6.07
CA GLY A 92 -23.43 -7.47 -7.21
C GLY A 92 -23.17 -6.76 -8.54
N GLY A 93 -23.92 -7.17 -9.57
CA GLY A 93 -23.60 -6.88 -10.98
C GLY A 93 -23.57 -5.41 -11.34
N ILE A 94 -24.59 -4.65 -10.92
CA ILE A 94 -24.65 -3.18 -11.17
C ILE A 94 -23.47 -2.45 -10.53
N LEU A 95 -23.01 -2.87 -9.34
CA LEU A 95 -21.84 -2.27 -8.69
C LEU A 95 -20.56 -2.64 -9.45
N SER A 96 -20.42 -3.89 -9.89
CA SER A 96 -19.33 -4.32 -10.77
C SER A 96 -19.29 -3.53 -12.07
N LEU A 97 -20.44 -3.28 -12.71
CA LEU A 97 -20.55 -2.47 -13.93
C LEU A 97 -20.07 -1.03 -13.67
N GLY A 98 -20.56 -0.40 -12.60
CA GLY A 98 -20.16 0.96 -12.24
C GLY A 98 -18.65 1.07 -11.96
N ALA A 99 -18.11 0.13 -11.18
CA ALA A 99 -16.70 0.07 -10.85
C ALA A 99 -15.81 -0.19 -12.08
N ALA A 100 -16.18 -1.15 -12.93
CA ALA A 100 -15.46 -1.45 -14.18
C ALA A 100 -15.44 -0.24 -15.13
N ARG A 101 -16.54 0.51 -15.24
CA ARG A 101 -16.61 1.74 -16.04
C ARG A 101 -15.72 2.88 -15.53
N ARG A 102 -15.38 2.85 -14.24
CA ARG A 102 -14.44 3.79 -13.58
C ARG A 102 -12.98 3.34 -13.66
N GLY A 103 -12.70 2.14 -14.16
CA GLY A 103 -11.36 1.59 -14.19
C GLY A 103 -10.89 0.98 -12.86
N VAL A 104 -11.78 0.86 -11.87
CA VAL A 104 -11.48 0.25 -10.58
C VAL A 104 -10.96 -1.17 -10.80
N ARG A 105 -9.92 -1.56 -10.07
CA ARG A 105 -9.17 -2.81 -10.30
C ARG A 105 -9.89 -4.05 -9.82
N GLY A 106 -10.82 -3.91 -8.88
CA GLY A 106 -11.65 -5.00 -8.37
C GLY A 106 -12.32 -4.66 -7.04
N VAL A 107 -12.94 -5.66 -6.42
CA VAL A 107 -13.52 -5.58 -5.08
C VAL A 107 -13.01 -6.70 -4.18
N VAL A 108 -12.75 -6.36 -2.93
CA VAL A 108 -12.48 -7.29 -1.81
C VAL A 108 -13.59 -7.09 -0.78
N ALA A 109 -14.37 -8.13 -0.50
CA ALA A 109 -15.52 -8.04 0.40
C ALA A 109 -15.45 -9.05 1.55
N ASP A 110 -15.47 -8.54 2.78
CA ASP A 110 -15.66 -9.34 3.99
C ASP A 110 -17.13 -9.74 4.17
N GLY A 111 -17.60 -10.60 3.27
CA GLY A 111 -18.96 -11.09 3.17
C GLY A 111 -19.12 -11.90 1.89
N VAL A 112 -20.35 -12.06 1.42
CA VAL A 112 -20.64 -12.77 0.16
C VAL A 112 -21.10 -11.82 -0.94
N CYS A 113 -20.85 -12.20 -2.19
CA CYS A 113 -21.26 -11.43 -3.38
C CYS A 113 -22.34 -12.17 -4.18
N ARG A 114 -22.88 -11.51 -5.22
CA ARG A 114 -23.81 -12.11 -6.17
C ARG A 114 -23.50 -11.67 -7.60
N ASP A 115 -24.28 -12.19 -8.56
CA ASP A 115 -24.18 -11.82 -9.99
C ASP A 115 -22.79 -12.11 -10.59
N VAL A 116 -22.18 -13.24 -10.20
CA VAL A 116 -20.83 -13.67 -10.62
C VAL A 116 -20.68 -13.77 -12.14
N ALA A 117 -21.75 -14.17 -12.84
CA ALA A 117 -21.75 -14.24 -14.30
C ALA A 117 -21.59 -12.84 -14.94
N GLU A 118 -22.24 -11.82 -14.38
CA GLU A 118 -22.13 -10.44 -14.88
C GLU A 118 -20.75 -9.86 -14.59
N ALA A 119 -20.22 -10.06 -13.38
CA ALA A 119 -18.83 -9.69 -13.06
C ALA A 119 -17.83 -10.36 -14.03
N ARG A 120 -18.12 -11.60 -14.44
CA ARG A 120 -17.36 -12.35 -15.45
C ARG A 120 -17.41 -11.72 -16.82
N GLU A 121 -18.59 -11.40 -17.32
CA GLU A 121 -18.76 -10.74 -18.62
C GLU A 121 -18.06 -9.38 -18.67
N LEU A 122 -18.00 -8.67 -17.53
CA LEU A 122 -17.29 -7.41 -17.38
C LEU A 122 -15.78 -7.54 -17.23
N GLY A 123 -15.25 -8.74 -16.96
CA GLY A 123 -13.86 -8.96 -16.59
C GLY A 123 -13.47 -8.32 -15.25
N PHE A 124 -14.44 -8.01 -14.38
CA PHE A 124 -14.21 -7.30 -13.12
C PHE A 124 -13.89 -8.29 -11.98
N PRO A 125 -12.71 -8.20 -11.33
CA PRO A 125 -12.33 -9.12 -10.26
C PRO A 125 -13.18 -8.95 -8.99
N VAL A 126 -13.65 -10.06 -8.42
CA VAL A 126 -14.47 -10.11 -7.21
C VAL A 126 -13.89 -11.13 -6.24
N PHE A 127 -13.37 -10.64 -5.11
CA PHE A 127 -12.86 -11.44 -4.01
C PHE A 127 -13.79 -11.33 -2.80
N SER A 128 -14.19 -12.45 -2.22
CA SER A 128 -15.06 -12.46 -1.05
C SER A 128 -15.05 -13.80 -0.31
N ARG A 129 -15.88 -13.97 0.71
CA ARG A 129 -16.08 -15.24 1.40
C ARG A 129 -16.91 -16.26 0.61
N GLY A 130 -17.51 -15.86 -0.51
CA GLY A 130 -18.30 -16.74 -1.38
C GLY A 130 -19.44 -16.01 -2.09
N SER A 131 -20.46 -16.76 -2.51
CA SER A 131 -21.59 -16.19 -3.24
C SER A 131 -22.95 -16.61 -2.68
N VAL A 132 -23.92 -15.70 -2.74
CA VAL A 132 -25.31 -15.94 -2.32
C VAL A 132 -26.28 -15.21 -3.26
N PRO A 133 -27.49 -15.73 -3.56
CA PRO A 133 -28.46 -15.00 -4.38
C PRO A 133 -29.20 -13.88 -3.61
N ALA A 134 -29.19 -13.92 -2.27
CA ALA A 134 -29.95 -13.02 -1.41
C ALA A 134 -29.47 -11.56 -1.52
N THR A 135 -30.37 -10.64 -1.88
CA THR A 135 -30.04 -9.22 -2.11
C THR A 135 -29.84 -8.40 -0.83
N ALA A 136 -28.88 -7.46 -0.84
CA ALA A 136 -28.75 -6.40 0.17
C ALA A 136 -30.01 -5.52 0.30
N ARG A 137 -30.82 -5.39 -0.76
CA ARG A 137 -31.94 -4.44 -0.79
C ARG A 137 -32.93 -4.75 0.34
N GLY A 138 -33.13 -3.75 1.21
CA GLY A 138 -34.00 -3.86 2.37
C GLY A 138 -33.40 -4.66 3.55
N ARG A 139 -32.16 -5.15 3.44
CA ARG A 139 -31.46 -5.96 4.46
C ARG A 139 -30.20 -5.30 5.00
N LEU A 140 -29.47 -4.58 4.17
CA LEU A 140 -28.24 -3.85 4.53
C LEU A 140 -28.40 -2.36 4.25
N GLN A 141 -27.64 -1.56 4.99
CA GLN A 141 -27.42 -0.13 4.73
C GLN A 141 -25.93 0.19 4.83
N GLN A 142 -25.52 1.29 4.20
CA GLN A 142 -24.15 1.76 4.31
C GLN A 142 -23.95 2.52 5.62
N ARG A 143 -22.97 2.08 6.41
CA ARG A 143 -22.51 2.74 7.63
C ARG A 143 -21.50 3.84 7.32
N SER A 144 -20.56 3.58 6.40
CA SER A 144 -19.48 4.52 6.09
C SER A 144 -18.89 4.34 4.69
N THR A 145 -18.20 5.38 4.21
CA THR A 145 -17.29 5.33 3.04
C THR A 145 -16.06 6.15 3.38
N GLY A 146 -14.86 5.61 3.12
CA GLY A 146 -13.60 6.28 3.43
C GLY A 146 -13.19 6.27 4.91
N GLU A 147 -13.93 5.53 5.74
CA GLU A 147 -13.59 5.29 7.15
C GLU A 147 -12.91 3.92 7.30
N PRO A 148 -12.16 3.68 8.40
CA PRO A 148 -11.56 2.38 8.67
C PRO A 148 -12.56 1.23 8.53
N ALA A 149 -12.17 0.19 7.81
CA ALA A 149 -12.95 -1.03 7.59
C ALA A 149 -12.26 -2.24 8.23
N SER A 150 -13.04 -3.22 8.69
CA SER A 150 -12.50 -4.52 9.13
C SER A 150 -12.75 -5.57 8.07
N VAL A 151 -11.70 -6.23 7.59
CA VAL A 151 -11.79 -7.30 6.59
C VAL A 151 -11.00 -8.50 7.06
N ALA A 152 -11.71 -9.59 7.36
CA ALA A 152 -11.14 -10.84 7.86
C ALA A 152 -10.23 -10.65 9.08
N GLY A 153 -10.55 -9.66 9.92
CA GLY A 153 -9.79 -9.31 11.13
C GLY A 153 -8.66 -8.31 10.91
N LEU A 154 -8.37 -7.93 9.67
CA LEU A 154 -7.44 -6.84 9.35
C LEU A 154 -8.17 -5.50 9.34
N VAL A 155 -7.54 -4.46 9.90
CA VAL A 155 -7.99 -3.09 9.73
C VAL A 155 -7.45 -2.58 8.40
N VAL A 156 -8.32 -1.97 7.60
CA VAL A 156 -7.99 -1.36 6.31
C VAL A 156 -8.35 0.11 6.37
N GLU A 157 -7.35 0.97 6.19
CA GLU A 157 -7.54 2.41 6.08
C GLU A 157 -7.75 2.83 4.63
N GLN A 158 -8.37 3.99 4.44
CA GLN A 158 -8.52 4.58 3.12
C GLN A 158 -7.13 4.84 2.50
N GLY A 159 -6.88 4.26 1.33
CA GLY A 159 -5.63 4.42 0.60
C GLY A 159 -4.53 3.40 0.92
N ASP A 160 -4.74 2.46 1.85
CA ASP A 160 -3.81 1.35 2.06
C ASP A 160 -3.66 0.49 0.81
N VAL A 161 -2.50 -0.16 0.65
CA VAL A 161 -2.32 -1.12 -0.45
C VAL A 161 -2.98 -2.42 -0.06
N VAL A 162 -3.97 -2.82 -0.85
CA VAL A 162 -4.64 -4.11 -0.74
C VAL A 162 -4.16 -4.99 -1.88
N LEU A 163 -3.69 -6.18 -1.54
CA LEU A 163 -3.41 -7.24 -2.50
C LEU A 163 -4.16 -8.49 -2.06
N ALA A 164 -4.95 -9.05 -2.97
CA ALA A 164 -5.66 -10.30 -2.77
C ALA A 164 -5.39 -11.24 -3.93
N ASP A 165 -5.10 -12.50 -3.63
CA ASP A 165 -4.89 -13.55 -4.61
C ASP A 165 -5.59 -14.86 -4.20
N GLU A 166 -5.25 -15.99 -4.85
CA GLU A 166 -5.83 -17.30 -4.53
C GLU A 166 -5.49 -17.80 -3.12
N THR A 167 -4.40 -17.31 -2.52
CA THR A 167 -3.94 -17.67 -1.18
C THR A 167 -4.70 -16.89 -0.11
N GLY A 168 -4.87 -15.57 -0.32
CA GLY A 168 -5.58 -14.74 0.64
C GLY A 168 -5.46 -13.25 0.39
N LEU A 169 -5.57 -12.49 1.47
CA LEU A 169 -5.58 -11.04 1.50
C LEU A 169 -4.44 -10.53 2.37
N VAL A 170 -3.70 -9.55 1.86
CA VAL A 170 -2.78 -8.71 2.64
C VAL A 170 -3.22 -7.25 2.57
N VAL A 171 -3.00 -6.53 3.67
CA VAL A 171 -3.26 -5.10 3.79
C VAL A 171 -1.97 -4.46 4.25
N VAL A 172 -1.46 -3.52 3.45
CA VAL A 172 -0.19 -2.85 3.70
C VAL A 172 -0.45 -1.37 3.96
N PRO A 173 -0.12 -0.86 5.16
CA PRO A 173 -0.25 0.54 5.48
C PRO A 173 0.45 1.43 4.45
N ARG A 174 -0.24 2.46 3.96
CA ARG A 174 0.21 3.29 2.83
C ARG A 174 1.61 3.88 3.02
N GLU A 175 1.94 4.25 4.25
CA GLU A 175 3.22 4.84 4.65
C GLU A 175 4.36 3.82 4.73
N ARG A 176 4.05 2.54 4.97
CA ARG A 176 5.03 1.43 5.01
C ARG A 176 5.18 0.70 3.68
N ALA A 177 4.28 0.96 2.72
CA ALA A 177 4.20 0.22 1.47
C ALA A 177 5.50 0.21 0.64
N GLY A 178 6.31 1.27 0.70
CA GLY A 178 7.61 1.31 0.02
C GLY A 178 8.59 0.27 0.55
N GLU A 179 8.74 0.23 1.88
CA GLU A 179 9.63 -0.69 2.61
C GLU A 179 9.15 -2.13 2.49
N VAL A 180 7.85 -2.37 2.65
CA VAL A 180 7.25 -3.70 2.46
C VAL A 180 7.52 -4.24 1.07
N ALA A 181 7.34 -3.41 0.03
CA ALA A 181 7.62 -3.83 -1.33
C ALA A 181 9.11 -4.11 -1.58
N GLU A 182 10.04 -3.46 -0.87
CA GLU A 182 11.48 -3.73 -0.98
C GLU A 182 11.81 -5.10 -0.39
N ILE A 183 11.34 -5.35 0.82
CA ILE A 183 11.55 -6.62 1.54
C ILE A 183 10.90 -7.78 0.77
N ALA A 184 9.64 -7.63 0.34
CA ALA A 184 8.94 -8.65 -0.42
C ALA A 184 9.65 -8.97 -1.76
N THR A 185 10.18 -7.96 -2.45
CA THR A 185 10.98 -8.19 -3.67
C THR A 185 12.24 -9.00 -3.37
N ALA A 186 12.94 -8.72 -2.27
CA ALA A 186 14.11 -9.49 -1.86
C ALA A 186 13.76 -10.93 -1.46
N ILE A 187 12.61 -11.15 -0.82
CA ILE A 187 12.07 -12.48 -0.51
C ILE A 187 11.84 -13.28 -1.79
N VAL A 188 11.11 -12.73 -2.76
CA VAL A 188 10.84 -13.40 -4.03
C VAL A 188 12.14 -13.73 -4.78
N ALA A 189 13.12 -12.81 -4.80
CA ALA A 189 14.41 -13.05 -5.45
C ALA A 189 15.17 -14.21 -4.80
N ARG A 190 15.16 -14.28 -3.46
CA ARG A 190 15.79 -15.38 -2.71
C ARG A 190 15.11 -16.72 -2.99
N GLU A 191 13.79 -16.77 -2.92
CA GLU A 191 13.03 -18.00 -3.15
C GLU A 191 13.20 -18.52 -4.57
N ARG A 192 13.28 -17.60 -5.54
CA ARG A 192 13.62 -17.94 -6.92
C ARG A 192 14.99 -18.60 -7.02
N ALA A 193 16.02 -18.05 -6.39
CA ALA A 193 17.36 -18.64 -6.39
C ALA A 193 17.37 -20.05 -5.76
N ILE A 194 16.73 -20.22 -4.60
CA ILE A 194 16.57 -21.54 -3.95
C ILE A 194 15.88 -22.51 -4.90
N ALA A 195 14.79 -22.09 -5.54
CA ALA A 195 14.03 -22.93 -6.43
C ALA A 195 14.81 -23.29 -7.71
N GLU A 196 15.65 -22.40 -8.23
CA GLU A 196 16.55 -22.68 -9.35
C GLU A 196 17.63 -23.71 -8.99
N GLU A 197 18.25 -23.61 -7.82
CA GLU A 197 19.22 -24.60 -7.33
C GLU A 197 18.60 -25.99 -7.12
N VAL A 198 17.42 -26.04 -6.49
CA VAL A 198 16.69 -27.29 -6.26
C VAL A 198 16.29 -27.92 -7.60
N ARG A 199 15.82 -27.13 -8.56
CA ARG A 199 15.51 -27.64 -9.92
C ARG A 199 16.76 -28.12 -10.66
N ALA A 200 17.92 -27.54 -10.39
CA ALA A 200 19.21 -28.00 -10.91
C ALA A 200 19.74 -29.27 -10.22
N GLY A 201 19.02 -29.81 -9.22
CA GLY A 201 19.35 -31.06 -8.53
C GLY A 201 20.13 -30.89 -7.24
N ALA A 202 20.30 -29.66 -6.73
CA ALA A 202 20.90 -29.44 -5.42
C ALA A 202 19.99 -30.01 -4.31
N PRO A 203 20.55 -30.60 -3.24
CA PRO A 203 19.77 -30.96 -2.05
C PRO A 203 19.11 -29.73 -1.43
N LEU A 204 17.83 -29.83 -1.08
CA LEU A 204 17.04 -28.72 -0.51
C LEU A 204 17.72 -28.06 0.70
N SER A 205 18.30 -28.86 1.61
CA SER A 205 18.98 -28.36 2.80
C SER A 205 20.18 -27.46 2.48
N ARG A 206 20.89 -27.76 1.40
CA ARG A 206 22.02 -26.96 0.92
C ARG A 206 21.52 -25.65 0.31
N ALA A 207 20.55 -25.73 -0.61
CA ALA A 207 20.00 -24.53 -1.27
C ALA A 207 19.43 -23.53 -0.24
N MET A 208 18.74 -24.03 0.79
CA MET A 208 18.26 -23.21 1.90
C MET A 208 19.39 -22.57 2.73
N HIS A 209 20.50 -23.28 2.94
CA HIS A 209 21.66 -22.77 3.68
C HIS A 209 22.42 -21.70 2.89
N ASP A 210 22.69 -21.95 1.61
CA ASP A 210 23.41 -21.05 0.72
C ASP A 210 22.65 -19.72 0.56
N ALA A 211 21.32 -19.78 0.41
CA ALA A 211 20.46 -18.60 0.37
C ALA A 211 20.44 -17.80 1.69
N ARG A 212 20.53 -18.47 2.85
CA ARG A 212 20.63 -17.79 4.15
C ARG A 212 21.93 -17.02 4.30
N LEU A 213 23.05 -17.57 3.82
CA LEU A 213 24.34 -16.89 3.86
C LEU A 213 24.34 -15.65 2.95
N ALA A 214 23.80 -15.78 1.74
CA ALA A 214 23.67 -14.66 0.80
C ALA A 214 22.87 -13.47 1.39
N MET A 215 21.86 -13.73 2.25
CA MET A 215 21.14 -12.66 2.96
C MET A 215 21.98 -11.95 3.99
N HIS A 216 22.85 -12.66 4.70
CA HIS A 216 23.74 -12.04 5.69
C HIS A 216 24.71 -11.08 4.99
N ASP A 217 25.26 -11.48 3.86
CA ASP A 217 26.15 -10.65 3.05
C ASP A 217 25.42 -9.47 2.42
N THR A 218 24.21 -9.69 1.90
CA THR A 218 23.38 -8.62 1.31
C THR A 218 22.91 -7.62 2.38
N GLY A 219 22.51 -8.10 3.56
CA GLY A 219 22.11 -7.25 4.69
C GLY A 219 23.25 -6.39 5.20
N LEU A 220 24.47 -6.94 5.27
CA LEU A 220 25.68 -6.17 5.55
C LEU A 220 25.95 -5.11 4.47
N ALA A 221 25.87 -5.48 3.19
CA ALA A 221 26.09 -4.55 2.09
C ALA A 221 25.04 -3.41 2.03
N MET A 222 23.77 -3.71 2.33
CA MET A 222 22.72 -2.69 2.42
C MET A 222 22.92 -1.76 3.61
N HIS A 223 23.33 -2.29 4.76
CA HIS A 223 23.67 -1.49 5.93
C HIS A 223 24.86 -0.56 5.64
N ASP A 224 25.90 -1.05 4.98
CA ASP A 224 27.05 -0.26 4.55
C ASP A 224 26.66 0.85 3.55
N THR A 225 25.75 0.54 2.63
CA THR A 225 25.22 1.54 1.69
C THR A 225 24.39 2.61 2.40
N GLY A 226 23.57 2.23 3.37
CA GLY A 226 22.79 3.15 4.21
C GLY A 226 23.69 4.07 5.04
N LEU A 227 24.76 3.53 5.64
CA LEU A 227 25.78 4.32 6.34
C LEU A 227 26.46 5.31 5.40
N ALA A 228 26.86 4.89 4.20
CA ALA A 228 27.48 5.77 3.21
C ALA A 228 26.55 6.93 2.78
N MET A 229 25.24 6.67 2.65
CA MET A 229 24.27 7.73 2.37
C MET A 229 24.09 8.70 3.54
N TYR A 230 24.11 8.19 4.78
CA TYR A 230 24.03 9.01 5.98
C TYR A 230 25.24 9.95 6.11
N ASP A 231 26.44 9.42 5.88
CA ASP A 231 27.69 10.19 5.88
C ASP A 231 27.70 11.27 4.79
N ALA A 232 27.20 10.96 3.59
CA ALA A 232 27.03 11.95 2.53
C ALA A 232 26.05 13.07 2.92
N GLY A 233 24.98 12.72 3.65
CA GLY A 233 24.03 13.68 4.22
C GLY A 233 24.68 14.63 5.24
N LEU A 234 25.49 14.11 6.15
CA LEU A 234 26.26 14.90 7.12
C LEU A 234 27.24 15.85 6.43
N ALA A 235 28.01 15.35 5.46
CA ALA A 235 28.93 16.19 4.68
C ALA A 235 28.20 17.34 3.94
N GLY A 236 26.98 17.08 3.46
CA GLY A 236 26.13 18.12 2.87
C GLY A 236 25.64 19.17 3.87
N GLN A 237 25.40 18.79 5.12
CA GLN A 237 25.04 19.72 6.20
C GLN A 237 26.24 20.58 6.62
N ASP A 238 27.42 19.97 6.74
CA ASP A 238 28.67 20.67 7.04
C ASP A 238 29.00 21.72 5.98
N ALA A 239 28.82 21.38 4.70
CA ALA A 239 29.01 22.33 3.60
C ALA A 239 28.05 23.53 3.67
N ARG A 240 26.80 23.32 4.10
CA ARG A 240 25.83 24.41 4.30
C ARG A 240 26.19 25.29 5.49
N LEU A 241 26.64 24.71 6.60
CA LEU A 241 27.11 25.45 7.76
C LEU A 241 28.33 26.31 7.41
N ALA A 242 29.31 25.76 6.69
CA ALA A 242 30.48 26.51 6.24
C ALA A 242 30.11 27.68 5.31
N MET A 243 29.13 27.49 4.41
CA MET A 243 28.60 28.58 3.58
C MET A 243 27.90 29.66 4.41
N HIS A 244 27.16 29.27 5.45
CA HIS A 244 26.51 30.21 6.36
C HIS A 244 27.55 31.05 7.15
N ASP A 245 28.59 30.41 7.68
CA ASP A 245 29.68 31.08 8.39
C ASP A 245 30.44 32.06 7.49
N THR A 246 30.66 31.68 6.23
CA THR A 246 31.26 32.56 5.23
C THR A 246 30.36 33.78 4.96
N GLY A 247 29.05 33.57 4.89
CA GLY A 247 28.06 34.64 4.76
C GLY A 247 28.07 35.63 5.92
N LEU A 248 28.16 35.11 7.16
CA LEU A 248 28.29 35.94 8.37
C LEU A 248 29.59 36.76 8.36
N ALA A 249 30.72 36.14 8.02
CA ALA A 249 32.00 36.84 7.94
C ALA A 249 32.00 37.97 6.90
N MET A 250 31.35 37.77 5.74
CA MET A 250 31.17 38.82 4.74
C MET A 250 30.27 39.95 5.23
N TYR A 251 29.21 39.63 5.98
CA TYR A 251 28.32 40.63 6.57
C TYR A 251 29.04 41.50 7.60
N ASP A 252 29.83 40.88 8.49
CA ASP A 252 30.63 41.58 9.49
C ASP A 252 31.69 42.49 8.85
N ALA A 253 32.37 42.02 7.80
CA ALA A 253 33.31 42.84 7.02
C ALA A 253 32.60 44.03 6.35
N GLY A 254 31.37 43.84 5.89
CA GLY A 254 30.53 44.90 5.34
C GLY A 254 30.19 45.99 6.37
N LEU A 255 29.81 45.60 7.59
CA LEU A 255 29.56 46.51 8.71
C LEU A 255 30.81 47.31 9.09
N ALA A 256 31.95 46.64 9.26
CA ALA A 256 33.22 47.30 9.57
C ALA A 256 33.61 48.31 8.47
N GLY A 257 33.34 47.99 7.20
CA GLY A 257 33.57 48.90 6.08
C GLY A 257 32.64 50.12 6.08
N GLN A 258 31.39 49.98 6.55
CA GLN A 258 30.46 51.11 6.71
C GLN A 258 30.87 52.01 7.88
N ASP A 259 31.28 51.42 9.01
CA ASP A 259 31.78 52.15 10.17
C ASP A 259 33.03 52.98 9.83
N ALA A 260 33.96 52.41 9.05
CA ALA A 260 35.14 53.11 8.57
C ALA A 260 34.79 54.32 7.67
N ARG A 261 33.78 54.20 6.81
CA ARG A 261 33.30 55.33 5.97
C ARG A 261 32.64 56.43 6.80
N LEU A 262 31.85 56.05 7.80
CA LEU A 262 31.20 56.98 8.72
C LEU A 262 32.22 57.72 9.59
N ALA A 263 33.30 57.04 10.01
CA ALA A 263 34.41 57.66 10.73
C ALA A 263 35.17 58.68 9.86
N GLY A 264 35.50 58.33 8.61
CA GLY A 264 36.20 59.23 7.68
C GLY A 264 35.39 60.49 7.30
N GLN A 265 34.06 60.39 7.22
CA GLN A 265 33.21 61.56 7.00
C GLN A 265 33.18 62.52 8.19
N LYS A 266 33.32 62.01 9.42
CA LYS A 266 33.42 62.86 10.63
C LYS A 266 34.75 63.61 10.72
N GLU A 267 35.85 63.06 10.20
CA GLU A 267 37.16 63.73 10.14
C GLU A 267 37.24 64.82 9.06
N SER A 268 36.48 64.69 7.95
CA SER A 268 36.44 65.69 6.88
C SER A 268 35.58 66.92 7.20
N THR A 269 34.92 66.96 8.36
CA THR A 269 34.01 68.04 8.78
C THR A 269 34.53 68.84 9.98
N ARG A 270 35.84 68.76 10.26
CA ARG A 270 36.56 69.54 11.28
C ARG A 270 37.58 70.46 10.63
#